data_AF-A0A1Z5INX9-F1
#
_entry.id   AF-A0A1Z5INX9-F1
#
_cell.length_a   1.000
_cell.length_b   1.000
_cell.length_c   1.000
_cell.angle_alpha   90.00
_cell.angle_beta   90.00
_cell.angle_gamma   90.00
#
_symmetry.space_group_name_H-M   'P 1'
#
loop_
_entity.id
_entity.type
_entity.pdbx_description
1 polymer ?
#
loop_
_entity_poly.entity_id
_entity_poly.type
_entity_poly.pdbx_seq_one_letter_code
_entity_poly.pdbx_strand_id
1 'polypeptide(L)'
;MKKVHIPVAYYQTPDKRLQTTQDKLFATLKQYFEAGDKFTKVSVSALCRTAKVARQTYYQHYDSISEIIEVAVAQVLNQSLQKGGSGC
;
A
#
# COMPACT_ATOMS: atom_id res chain seq x y z
N MET A 1 -14.23 15.09 9.12
CA MET A 1 -13.07 14.32 9.60
C MET A 1 -12.89 13.13 8.68
N LYS A 2 -11.85 13.12 7.83
CA LYS A 2 -11.54 11.92 7.02
C LYS A 2 -11.05 10.85 7.98
N LYS A 3 -11.71 9.69 8.02
CA LYS A 3 -11.25 8.54 8.77
C LYS A 3 -9.95 8.09 8.09
N VAL A 4 -8.82 8.40 8.71
CA VAL A 4 -7.53 7.85 8.31
C VAL A 4 -7.59 6.36 8.61
N HIS A 5 -7.95 5.55 7.61
CA HIS A 5 -7.96 4.10 7.74
C HIS A 5 -6.51 3.63 7.55
N ILE A 6 -5.64 3.91 8.52
CA ILE A 6 -4.30 3.30 8.60
C ILE A 6 -4.36 2.22 9.68
N PRO A 7 -4.86 1.01 9.37
CA PRO A 7 -4.85 -0.14 10.26
C PRO A 7 -3.47 -0.83 10.34
N VAL A 8 -2.40 -0.17 9.87
CA VAL A 8 -1.03 -0.75 9.83
C VAL A 8 -0.50 -1.01 11.25
N ALA A 9 -1.08 -0.39 12.27
CA ALA A 9 -0.75 -0.64 13.67
C ALA A 9 -1.60 -1.74 14.36
N TYR A 10 -2.67 -2.25 13.73
CA TYR A 10 -3.68 -3.07 14.44
C TYR A 10 -3.93 -4.47 13.88
N TYR A 11 -3.26 -4.90 12.80
CA TYR A 11 -3.37 -6.29 12.38
C TYR A 11 -2.48 -7.20 13.24
N GLN A 12 -3.06 -7.65 14.36
CA GLN A 12 -2.47 -8.68 15.24
C GLN A 12 -2.25 -10.03 14.53
N THR A 13 -2.80 -10.21 13.32
CA THR A 13 -2.47 -11.33 12.43
C THR A 13 -2.43 -10.82 10.99
N PRO A 14 -1.33 -11.04 10.24
CA PRO A 14 -1.21 -10.51 8.89
C PRO A 14 -2.20 -11.21 7.95
N ASP A 15 -3.21 -10.49 7.48
CA ASP A 15 -4.01 -10.95 6.35
C ASP A 15 -3.11 -10.99 5.12
N LYS A 16 -2.69 -12.20 4.75
CA LYS A 16 -1.80 -12.46 3.60
C LYS A 16 -2.41 -11.99 2.29
N ARG A 17 -3.75 -11.98 2.15
CA ARG A 17 -4.43 -11.51 0.94
C ARG A 17 -4.35 -9.99 0.83
N LEU A 18 -4.52 -9.29 1.95
CA LEU A 18 -4.36 -7.85 2.01
C LEU A 18 -2.91 -7.44 1.72
N GLN A 19 -1.93 -8.14 2.31
CA GLN A 19 -0.51 -7.93 2.01
C GLN A 19 -0.19 -8.15 0.53
N THR A 20 -0.63 -9.27 -0.04
CA THR A 20 -0.45 -9.55 -1.48
C THR A 20 -1.06 -8.47 -2.36
N THR A 21 -2.21 -7.90 -1.95
CA THR A 21 -2.87 -6.81 -2.67
C THR A 21 -2.04 -5.52 -2.59
N GLN A 22 -1.58 -5.17 -1.39
CA GLN A 22 -0.69 -4.04 -1.15
C GLN A 22 0.60 -4.15 -1.97
N ASP A 23 1.25 -5.32 -1.95
CA ASP A 23 2.50 -5.56 -2.68
C ASP A 23 2.33 -5.39 -4.19
N LYS A 24 1.23 -5.91 -4.75
CA LYS A 24 0.90 -5.75 -6.18
C LYS A 24 0.68 -4.29 -6.55
N LEU A 25 -0.13 -3.58 -5.76
CA LEU A 25 -0.43 -2.17 -6.01
C LEU A 25 0.84 -1.31 -5.92
N PHE A 26 1.66 -1.53 -4.90
CA PHE A 26 2.91 -0.80 -4.70
C PHE A 26 3.94 -1.11 -5.80
N ALA A 27 4.09 -2.38 -6.18
CA ALA A 27 4.97 -2.78 -7.28
C ALA A 27 4.56 -2.11 -8.61
N THR A 28 3.25 -2.02 -8.89
CA THR A 28 2.76 -1.30 -10.07
C THR A 28 3.01 0.21 -10.00
N LEU A 29 2.86 0.84 -8.82
CA LEU A 29 3.23 2.25 -8.66
C LEU A 29 4.71 2.49 -8.92
N LYS A 30 5.58 1.58 -8.46
CA LYS A 30 7.01 1.63 -8.74
C LYS A 30 7.30 1.51 -10.25
N GLN A 31 6.61 0.62 -10.97
CA GLN A 31 6.73 0.51 -12.42
C GLN A 31 6.35 1.80 -13.14
N TYR A 32 5.25 2.46 -12.74
CA TYR A 32 4.87 3.76 -13.31
C TYR A 32 5.92 4.83 -13.03
N PHE A 33 6.44 4.88 -11.81
CA PHE A 33 7.52 5.80 -11.47
C PHE A 33 8.78 5.58 -12.32
N GLU A 34 9.21 4.32 -12.48
CA GLU A 34 10.36 3.95 -13.31
C GLU A 34 10.14 4.25 -14.80
N ALA A 35 8.90 4.18 -15.28
CA ALA A 35 8.52 4.58 -16.63
C ALA A 35 8.48 6.12 -16.82
N GLY A 36 8.65 6.91 -15.77
CA GLY A 36 8.58 8.37 -15.80
C GLY A 36 7.15 8.93 -15.79
N ASP A 37 6.16 8.10 -15.46
CA ASP A 37 4.77 8.56 -15.35
C ASP A 37 4.60 9.50 -14.16
N LYS A 38 3.84 10.59 -14.37
CA LYS A 38 3.48 11.50 -13.29
C LYS A 38 2.47 10.84 -12.38
N PHE A 39 2.77 10.76 -11.08
CA PHE A 39 1.86 10.21 -10.06
C PHE A 39 0.43 10.79 -10.14
N THR A 40 0.31 12.10 -10.38
CA THR A 40 -0.98 12.81 -10.51
C THR A 40 -1.82 12.37 -11.71
N LYS A 41 -1.23 11.68 -12.69
CA LYS A 41 -1.92 11.12 -13.85
C LYS A 41 -2.31 9.65 -13.68
N VAL A 42 -1.85 8.99 -12.63
CA VAL A 42 -2.21 7.59 -12.35
C VAL A 42 -3.67 7.54 -11.89
N SER A 43 -4.50 6.82 -12.64
CA SER A 43 -5.88 6.56 -12.23
C SER A 43 -5.99 5.24 -11.47
N VAL A 44 -6.92 5.17 -10.50
CA VAL A 44 -7.25 3.92 -9.79
C VAL A 44 -7.58 2.80 -10.77
N SER A 45 -8.30 3.15 -11.85
CA SER A 45 -8.68 2.24 -12.90
C SER A 45 -7.51 1.60 -13.63
N ALA A 46 -6.50 2.38 -14.00
CA ALA A 46 -5.29 1.90 -14.67
C ALA A 46 -4.44 1.09 -13.69
N LEU A 47 -4.22 1.63 -12.49
CA LEU A 47 -3.47 0.98 -11.42
C LEU A 47 -4.00 -0.42 -11.11
N CYS A 48 -5.30 -0.54 -10.83
CA CYS A 48 -5.94 -1.82 -10.51
C CYS A 48 -5.83 -2.82 -11.66
N ARG A 49 -6.00 -2.33 -12.91
CA ARG A 49 -5.90 -3.17 -14.11
C ARG A 49 -4.49 -3.75 -14.26
N THR A 50 -3.46 -2.91 -14.15
CA THR A 50 -2.06 -3.34 -14.28
C THR A 50 -1.64 -4.23 -13.12
N ALA A 51 -2.05 -3.90 -11.90
CA ALA A 51 -1.78 -4.70 -10.69
C ALA A 51 -2.55 -6.04 -10.64
N LYS A 52 -3.51 -6.26 -11.56
CA LYS A 52 -4.44 -7.41 -11.54
C LYS A 52 -5.20 -7.50 -10.21
N VAL A 53 -5.69 -6.36 -9.73
CA VAL A 53 -6.50 -6.22 -8.52
C VAL A 53 -7.89 -5.74 -8.92
N ALA A 54 -8.94 -6.33 -8.35
CA ALA A 54 -10.30 -5.86 -8.59
C ALA A 54 -10.49 -4.48 -7.94
N ARG A 55 -11.15 -3.54 -8.63
CA ARG A 55 -11.40 -2.18 -8.09
C ARG A 55 -12.18 -2.22 -6.78
N GLN A 56 -13.11 -3.17 -6.63
CA GLN A 56 -13.85 -3.36 -5.38
C GLN A 56 -12.90 -3.66 -4.22
N THR A 57 -11.90 -4.52 -4.43
CA THR A 57 -10.87 -4.82 -3.42
C THR A 57 -10.04 -3.59 -3.09
N TYR A 58 -9.71 -2.76 -4.09
CA TYR A 58 -9.04 -1.48 -3.82
C TYR A 58 -9.88 -0.57 -2.93
N TYR A 59 -11.13 -0.29 -3.31
CA TYR A 59 -12.02 0.62 -2.55
C TYR A 59 -12.45 0.08 -1.18
N GLN A 60 -12.26 -1.22 -0.90
CA GLN A 60 -12.45 -1.79 0.44
C GLN A 60 -11.33 -1.40 1.42
N HIS A 61 -10.16 -1.03 0.91
CA HIS A 61 -8.95 -0.85 1.71
C HIS A 61 -8.30 0.52 1.55
N TYR A 62 -8.58 1.23 0.45
CA TYR A 62 -7.96 2.50 0.11
C TYR A 62 -9.00 3.50 -0.40
N ASP A 63 -8.99 4.70 0.16
CA ASP A 63 -9.71 5.86 -0.32
C ASP A 63 -8.90 6.65 -1.38
N SER A 64 -7.57 6.49 -1.37
CA SER A 64 -6.67 7.20 -2.30
C SER A 64 -5.42 6.40 -2.68
N ILE A 65 -4.79 6.76 -3.80
CA ILE A 65 -3.58 6.05 -4.27
C ILE A 65 -2.40 6.31 -3.32
N SER A 66 -2.36 7.48 -2.68
CA SER A 66 -1.32 7.84 -1.71
C SER A 66 -1.29 6.92 -0.49
N GLU A 67 -2.45 6.40 -0.06
CA GLU A 67 -2.52 5.48 1.09
C GLU A 67 -1.73 4.19 0.85
N ILE A 68 -1.58 3.73 -0.40
CA ILE A 68 -0.71 2.59 -0.73
C ILE A 68 0.74 2.92 -0.34
N ILE A 69 1.19 4.15 -0.60
CA ILE A 69 2.55 4.58 -0.25
C ILE A 69 2.68 4.72 1.27
N GLU A 70 1.69 5.33 1.93
CA GLU A 70 1.65 5.49 3.39
C GLU A 70 1.75 4.14 4.11
N VAL A 71 1.01 3.13 3.63
CA VAL A 71 1.06 1.77 4.16
C VAL A 71 2.46 1.15 3.98
N ALA A 72 3.05 1.29 2.79
CA ALA A 72 4.38 0.75 2.52
C ALA A 72 5.46 1.38 3.43
N VAL A 73 5.41 2.71 3.61
CA VAL A 73 6.32 3.43 4.51
C VAL A 73 6.13 2.99 5.95
N ALA A 74 4.87 2.92 6.43
CA ALA A 74 4.57 2.46 7.78
C ALA A 74 5.05 1.02 8.04
N GLN A 75 4.94 0.12 7.05
CA GLN A 75 5.47 -1.24 7.13
C GLN A 75 7.00 -1.26 7.27
N VAL A 76 7.72 -0.48 6.47
CA VAL A 76 9.19 -0.37 6.55
C VAL A 76 9.63 0.21 7.89
N LEU A 77 8.95 1.25 8.37
CA LEU A 77 9.22 1.85 9.68
C LEU A 77 8.99 0.85 10.81
N ASN A 78 7.84 0.17 10.82
CA ASN A 78 7.52 -0.85 11.82
C ASN A 78 8.55 -1.99 11.84
N GLN A 79 8.96 -2.49 10.67
CA GLN A 79 10.00 -3.53 10.57
C GLN A 79 11.36 -3.03 11.10
N SER A 80 11.70 -1.77 10.82
CA SER A 80 12.96 -1.18 11.29
C SER A 80 12.98 -1.01 12.81
N LEU A 81 11.86 -0.54 13.40
CA LEU A 81 11.70 -0.40 14.85
C LEU A 81 11.74 -1.75 15.58
N GLN A 82 11.12 -2.80 15.02
CA GLN A 82 11.16 -4.14 15.60
C GLN A 82 12.58 -4.73 15.61
N LYS A 83 13.36 -4.47 14.55
CA LYS A 83 14.77 -4.89 14.46
C LYS A 83 15.65 -4.14 15.46
N GLY A 84 15.38 -2.85 15.68
CA GLY A 84 16.11 -2.02 16.66
C GLY A 84 15.78 -2.33 18.13
N GLY A 85 14.59 -2.90 18.42
CA GLY A 85 14.19 -3.29 19.78
C GLY A 85 14.65 -4.68 20.22
N SER A 86 15.19 -5.49 19.30
CA SER A 86 15.67 -6.87 19.60
C SER A 86 17.19 -6.93 19.87
N GLY A 87 17.82 -5.78 20.13
CA GLY A 87 19.26 -5.68 20.37
C GLY A 87 19.58 -4.64 21.45
N CYS A 88 19.29 -4.98 22.70
CA CYS A 88 19.93 -4.48 23.93
C CYS A 88 19.74 -5.54 25.01
#